data_AF-A0A242CDU4-F1
#
_entry.id   AF-A0A242CDU4-F1
#
_cell.length_a   1.000
_cell.length_b   1.000
_cell.length_c   1.000
_cell.angle_alpha   90.00
_cell.angle_beta   90.00
_cell.angle_gamma   90.00
#
_symmetry.space_group_name_H-M   'P 1'
#
loop_
_entity.id
_entity.type
_entity.pdbx_description
1 polymer ?
#
loop_
_entity_poly.entity_id
_entity_poly.type
_entity_poly.pdbx_seq_one_letter_code
_entity_poly.pdbx_strand_id
1 'polypeptide(L)'
;MEITAVNIKKSLREQGIDTRKVRIRVEMVGYGSTSIKVTLHDLTLETEKVRYEIQKRWGSIRYDEKVQGEILEGCNTYVFCDYDDDVIEQAIQARYAQAEVIYQHLEQLDTYDGEQIFETETMRAVAFFKDKSILLMMKDRSSSIHYRRHTLNSVYDLAHALVFLETIGHFGKL
;
A
#
# COMPACT_ATOMS: atom_id res chain seq x y z
N MET A 1 -17.34 15.87 16.51
CA MET A 1 -16.81 14.74 17.31
C MET A 1 -15.31 14.94 17.42
N GLU A 2 -14.75 14.86 18.62
CA GLU A 2 -13.31 15.10 18.83
C GLU A 2 -12.44 14.06 18.10
N ILE A 3 -11.34 14.52 17.50
CA ILE A 3 -10.38 13.65 16.81
C ILE A 3 -9.47 13.00 17.86
N THR A 4 -9.83 11.79 18.29
CA THR A 4 -9.03 11.02 19.25
C THR A 4 -8.85 9.59 18.76
N ALA A 5 -7.74 8.96 19.15
CA ALA A 5 -7.47 7.56 18.80
C ALA A 5 -8.61 6.62 19.25
N VAL A 6 -9.25 6.90 20.39
CA VAL A 6 -10.38 6.12 20.91
C VAL A 6 -11.60 6.22 19.98
N ASN A 7 -11.97 7.43 19.56
CA ASN A 7 -13.10 7.63 18.65
C ASN A 7 -12.85 7.01 17.28
N ILE A 8 -11.60 7.09 16.80
CA ILE A 8 -11.21 6.47 15.53
C ILE A 8 -11.31 4.95 15.62
N LYS A 9 -10.73 4.34 16.65
CA LYS A 9 -10.84 2.88 16.87
C LYS A 9 -12.30 2.44 17.00
N LYS A 10 -13.15 3.20 17.70
CA LYS A 10 -14.58 2.88 17.80
C LYS A 10 -15.24 2.80 16.42
N SER A 11 -15.02 3.78 15.55
CA SER A 11 -15.58 3.78 14.18
C SER A 11 -15.07 2.62 13.34
N LEU A 12 -13.77 2.29 13.41
CA LEU A 12 -13.22 1.16 12.67
C LEU A 12 -13.86 -0.17 13.12
N ARG A 13 -14.11 -0.32 14.42
CA ARG A 13 -14.79 -1.50 14.97
C ARG A 13 -16.24 -1.61 14.47
N GLU A 14 -16.95 -0.49 14.38
CA GLU A 14 -18.32 -0.42 13.82
C GLU A 14 -18.36 -0.90 12.36
N GLN A 15 -17.23 -0.82 11.64
CA GLN A 15 -17.06 -1.29 10.27
C GLN A 15 -16.48 -2.71 10.17
N GLY A 16 -16.32 -3.41 11.29
CA GLY A 16 -15.82 -4.79 11.33
C GLY A 16 -14.29 -4.93 11.31
N ILE A 17 -13.53 -3.84 11.47
CA ILE A 17 -12.06 -3.89 11.50
C ILE A 17 -11.58 -4.22 12.92
N ASP A 18 -10.69 -5.21 13.06
CA ASP A 18 -10.10 -5.57 14.36
C ASP A 18 -9.08 -4.52 14.82
N THR A 19 -9.52 -3.65 15.72
CA THR A 19 -8.73 -2.55 16.31
C THR A 19 -7.52 -2.98 17.14
N ARG A 20 -7.35 -4.28 17.46
CA ARG A 20 -6.14 -4.79 18.14
C ARG A 20 -4.94 -4.86 17.21
N LYS A 21 -5.21 -5.03 15.91
CA LYS A 21 -4.21 -5.05 14.83
C LYS A 21 -3.86 -3.65 14.33
N VAL A 22 -4.37 -2.61 14.98
CA VAL A 22 -4.24 -1.22 14.54
C VAL A 22 -3.75 -0.33 15.68
N ARG A 23 -2.65 0.36 15.46
CA ARG A 23 -2.18 1.45 16.32
C ARG A 23 -2.55 2.78 15.68
N ILE A 24 -3.08 3.71 16.48
CA ILE A 24 -3.49 5.04 16.01
C ILE A 24 -2.82 6.09 16.88
N ARG A 25 -2.16 7.05 16.26
CA ARG A 25 -1.55 8.21 16.89
C ARG A 25 -2.16 9.47 16.26
N VAL A 26 -2.66 10.36 17.11
CA VAL A 26 -3.22 11.65 16.68
C VAL A 26 -2.35 12.74 17.28
N GLU A 27 -1.84 13.63 16.43
CA GLU A 27 -0.90 14.68 16.83
C GLU A 27 -1.26 15.99 16.17
N MET A 28 -1.08 17.11 16.87
CA MET A 28 -1.10 18.42 16.24
C MET A 28 0.26 18.68 15.59
N VAL A 29 0.26 19.16 14.35
CA VAL A 29 1.46 19.42 13.53
C VAL A 29 1.34 20.77 12.82
N GLY A 30 2.48 21.46 12.67
CA GLY A 30 2.54 22.75 11.98
C GLY A 30 1.57 23.79 12.55
N TYR A 31 0.89 24.52 11.66
CA TYR A 31 -0.02 25.62 11.98
C TYR A 31 -1.42 25.12 12.38
N GLY A 32 -1.49 24.31 13.44
CA GLY A 32 -2.76 23.79 13.96
C GLY A 32 -3.40 22.70 13.10
N SER A 33 -2.63 22.07 12.22
CA SER A 33 -3.08 20.87 11.49
C SER A 33 -3.04 19.65 12.42
N THR A 34 -3.83 18.63 12.10
CA THR A 34 -3.85 17.34 12.79
C THR A 34 -3.29 16.26 11.88
N SER A 35 -2.36 15.47 12.39
CA SER A 35 -1.86 14.25 11.76
C SER A 35 -2.47 13.04 12.46
N ILE A 36 -3.17 12.20 11.70
CA ILE A 36 -3.65 10.90 12.13
C ILE A 36 -2.73 9.87 11.47
N LYS A 37 -1.86 9.24 12.26
CA LYS A 37 -0.99 8.15 11.82
C LYS A 37 -1.57 6.83 12.26
N VAL A 38 -1.77 5.93 11.30
CA VAL A 38 -2.31 4.60 11.50
C VAL A 38 -1.22 3.60 11.14
N THR A 39 -0.88 2.71 12.06
CA THR A 39 0.05 1.61 11.84
C THR A 39 -0.73 0.30 11.91
N LEU A 40 -0.68 -0.50 10.84
CA LEU A 40 -1.31 -1.81 10.76
C LEU A 40 -0.30 -2.91 11.09
N HIS A 41 -0.62 -3.77 12.04
CA HIS A 41 0.24 -4.88 12.47
C HIS A 41 -0.14 -6.21 11.83
N ASP A 42 -0.99 -6.19 10.79
CA ASP A 42 -1.49 -7.40 10.14
C ASP A 42 -1.77 -7.13 8.66
N LEU A 43 -1.15 -7.91 7.78
CA LEU A 43 -1.23 -7.79 6.32
C LEU A 43 -2.59 -8.18 5.73
N THR A 44 -3.47 -8.80 6.52
CA THR A 44 -4.87 -9.05 6.12
C THR A 44 -5.73 -7.79 6.11
N LEU A 45 -5.26 -6.71 6.75
CA LEU A 45 -5.94 -5.42 6.73
C LEU A 45 -5.48 -4.58 5.53
N GLU A 46 -6.44 -3.97 4.85
CA GLU A 46 -6.19 -3.18 3.64
C GLU A 46 -5.89 -1.72 4.02
N THR A 47 -4.65 -1.25 3.80
CA THR A 47 -4.20 0.11 4.16
C THR A 47 -5.10 1.21 3.58
N GLU A 48 -5.41 1.13 2.29
CA GLU A 48 -6.22 2.13 1.59
C GLU A 48 -7.65 2.18 2.09
N LYS A 49 -8.27 1.01 2.34
CA LYS A 49 -9.62 0.96 2.91
C LYS A 49 -9.65 1.56 4.31
N VAL A 50 -8.71 1.20 5.18
CA VAL A 50 -8.61 1.78 6.54
C VAL A 50 -8.39 3.29 6.46
N ARG A 51 -7.47 3.74 5.60
CA ARG A 51 -7.17 5.16 5.36
C ARG A 51 -8.42 5.90 4.90
N TYR A 52 -9.12 5.38 3.90
CA TYR A 52 -10.32 5.99 3.33
C TYR A 52 -11.43 6.14 4.36
N GLU A 53 -11.69 5.10 5.15
CA GLU A 53 -12.75 5.15 6.17
C GLU A 53 -12.50 6.19 7.26
N ILE A 54 -11.23 6.39 7.62
CA ILE A 54 -10.84 7.45 8.57
C ILE A 54 -10.90 8.82 7.87
N GLN A 55 -10.33 8.94 6.68
CA GLN A 55 -10.31 10.18 5.90
C GLN A 55 -11.73 10.70 5.64
N LYS A 56 -12.68 9.82 5.33
CA LYS A 56 -14.08 10.17 5.08
C LYS A 56 -14.75 10.85 6.27
N ARG A 57 -14.35 10.51 7.51
CA ARG A 57 -15.00 10.99 8.73
C ARG A 57 -14.25 12.13 9.43
N TRP A 58 -12.93 12.16 9.34
CA TRP A 58 -12.10 13.16 10.03
C TRP A 58 -11.15 13.92 9.11
N GLY A 59 -10.90 13.42 7.90
CA GLY A 59 -10.02 14.07 6.95
C GLY A 59 -10.58 15.41 6.48
N SER A 60 -9.72 16.42 6.44
CA SER A 60 -10.10 17.76 5.97
C SER A 60 -8.87 18.44 5.40
N ILE A 61 -8.86 18.69 4.10
CA ILE A 61 -7.76 19.37 3.43
C ILE A 61 -8.36 20.56 2.70
N ARG A 62 -7.87 21.74 3.01
CA ARG A 62 -8.26 22.98 2.34
C ARG A 62 -7.32 23.23 1.18
N TYR A 63 -7.88 23.51 0.02
CA TYR A 63 -7.14 23.83 -1.19
C TYR A 63 -7.37 25.29 -1.56
N ASP A 64 -6.37 25.92 -2.17
CA ASP A 64 -6.53 27.25 -2.73
C ASP A 64 -7.50 27.20 -3.92
N GLU A 65 -8.49 28.09 -3.92
CA GLU A 65 -9.48 28.20 -4.99
C GLU A 65 -8.89 28.81 -6.27
N LYS A 66 -7.76 29.50 -6.17
CA LYS A 66 -7.09 30.22 -7.27
C LYS A 66 -5.90 29.46 -7.85
N VAL A 67 -5.32 28.53 -7.10
CA VAL A 67 -4.17 27.73 -7.54
C VAL A 67 -4.51 26.25 -7.44
N GLN A 68 -4.72 25.62 -8.59
CA GLN A 68 -5.11 24.21 -8.66
C GLN A 68 -4.05 23.32 -8.00
N GLY A 69 -4.49 22.55 -7.00
CA GLY A 69 -3.65 21.57 -6.31
C GLY A 69 -2.82 22.13 -5.15
N GLU A 70 -2.86 23.43 -4.89
CA GLU A 70 -2.17 24.02 -3.75
C GLU A 70 -2.98 23.79 -2.46
N ILE A 71 -2.34 23.21 -1.45
CA ILE A 71 -2.95 22.99 -0.13
C ILE A 71 -2.70 24.23 0.73
N LEU A 72 -3.76 24.82 1.27
CA LEU A 72 -3.64 25.95 2.19
C LEU A 72 -3.00 25.49 3.49
N GLU A 73 -2.10 26.32 4.01
CA GLU A 73 -1.39 26.01 5.25
C GLU A 73 -2.32 26.08 6.48
N GLY A 74 -2.10 25.14 7.40
CA GLY A 74 -2.76 25.10 8.69
C GLY A 74 -4.19 24.55 8.70
N CYS A 75 -4.62 24.12 9.89
CA CYS A 75 -5.95 23.56 10.18
C CYS A 75 -6.41 22.41 9.28
N ASN A 76 -5.49 21.70 8.62
CA ASN A 76 -5.81 20.49 7.85
C ASN A 76 -5.76 19.26 8.75
N THR A 77 -6.51 18.22 8.41
CA THR A 77 -6.41 16.88 9.00
C THR A 77 -5.97 15.88 7.94
N TYR A 78 -4.76 15.35 8.11
CA TYR A 78 -4.15 14.36 7.23
C TYR A 78 -4.25 12.97 7.86
N VAL A 79 -4.58 11.97 7.04
CA VAL A 79 -4.60 10.56 7.45
C VAL A 79 -3.53 9.81 6.68
N PHE A 80 -2.61 9.21 7.42
CA PHE A 80 -1.57 8.31 6.94
C PHE A 80 -1.84 6.91 7.47
N CYS A 81 -1.68 5.89 6.63
CA CYS A 81 -1.96 4.50 6.99
C CYS A 81 -0.96 3.59 6.30
N ASP A 82 -0.08 3.02 7.10
CA ASP A 82 1.00 2.16 6.63
C ASP A 82 1.05 0.90 7.51
N TYR A 83 1.67 -0.17 7.00
CA TYR A 83 1.99 -1.31 7.83
C TYR A 83 3.13 -0.99 8.79
N ASP A 84 3.22 -1.75 9.86
CA ASP A 84 4.40 -1.75 10.73
C ASP A 84 5.61 -2.32 9.97
N ASP A 85 6.74 -1.63 10.04
CA ASP A 85 7.95 -1.98 9.28
C ASP A 85 8.43 -3.40 9.61
N ASP A 86 8.35 -3.82 10.89
CA ASP A 86 8.77 -5.17 11.30
C ASP A 86 7.85 -6.25 10.73
N VAL A 87 6.55 -5.97 10.59
CA VAL A 87 5.58 -6.90 10.01
C VAL A 87 5.83 -7.08 8.51
N ILE A 88 6.14 -6.00 7.81
CA ILE A 88 6.51 -6.05 6.40
C ILE A 88 7.82 -6.78 6.22
N GLU A 89 8.85 -6.43 6.99
CA GLU A 89 10.17 -7.06 6.89
C GLU A 89 10.09 -8.57 7.14
N GLN A 90 9.35 -9.01 8.17
CA GLN A 90 9.14 -10.44 8.42
C GLN A 90 8.47 -11.16 7.25
N ALA A 91 7.47 -10.55 6.62
CA ALA A 91 6.81 -11.12 5.45
C ALA A 91 7.75 -11.20 4.24
N ILE A 92 8.62 -10.19 4.06
CA ILE A 92 9.62 -10.18 2.99
C ILE A 92 10.64 -11.31 3.20
N GLN A 93 11.15 -11.46 4.42
CA GLN A 93 12.08 -12.52 4.76
C GLN A 93 11.47 -13.91 4.54
N ALA A 94 10.18 -14.09 4.85
CA ALA A 94 9.47 -15.34 4.58
C ALA A 94 9.37 -15.68 3.07
N ARG A 95 9.45 -14.68 2.18
CA ARG A 95 9.42 -14.84 0.72
C ARG A 95 10.80 -14.87 0.07
N TYR A 96 11.87 -14.66 0.84
CA TYR A 96 13.21 -14.51 0.28
C TYR A 96 13.68 -15.73 -0.51
N ALA A 97 13.47 -16.94 0.01
CA ALA A 97 13.88 -18.17 -0.68
C ALA A 97 13.13 -18.37 -2.02
N GLN A 98 11.84 -18.04 -2.06
CA GLN A 98 11.05 -18.09 -3.30
C GLN A 98 11.54 -17.04 -4.30
N ALA A 99 11.80 -15.82 -3.82
CA ALA A 99 12.32 -14.74 -4.65
C ALA A 99 13.70 -15.08 -5.21
N GLU A 100 14.58 -15.72 -4.44
CA GLU A 100 15.92 -16.10 -4.90
C GLU A 100 15.86 -17.08 -6.08
N VAL A 101 15.00 -18.10 -6.00
CA VAL A 101 14.79 -19.06 -7.10
C VAL A 101 14.32 -18.35 -8.38
N ILE A 102 13.32 -17.46 -8.26
CA ILE A 102 12.82 -16.70 -9.40
C ILE A 102 13.91 -15.77 -9.95
N TYR A 103 14.62 -15.06 -9.08
CA TYR A 103 15.67 -14.11 -9.47
C TYR A 103 16.81 -14.82 -10.23
N GLN A 104 17.27 -15.97 -9.74
CA GLN A 104 18.29 -16.78 -10.42
C GLN A 104 17.81 -17.28 -11.78
N HIS A 105 16.53 -17.67 -11.89
CA HIS A 105 15.96 -18.06 -13.17
C HIS A 105 15.93 -16.90 -14.16
N LEU A 106 15.49 -15.71 -13.73
CA LEU A 106 15.48 -14.50 -14.54
C LEU A 106 16.89 -14.09 -14.98
N GLU A 107 17.87 -14.22 -14.10
CA GLU A 107 19.28 -13.95 -14.38
C GLU A 107 19.86 -14.93 -15.40
N GLN A 108 19.45 -16.20 -15.37
CA GLN A 108 19.87 -17.21 -16.36
C GLN A 108 19.27 -16.97 -17.75
N LEU A 109 18.02 -16.51 -17.81
CA LEU A 109 17.38 -16.15 -19.07
C LEU A 109 18.05 -14.93 -19.69
N ASP A 110 18.33 -13.90 -18.88
CA ASP A 110 19.01 -12.66 -19.27
C ASP A 110 18.43 -11.99 -20.53
N THR A 111 17.10 -12.00 -20.68
CA THR A 111 16.40 -11.45 -21.85
C THR A 111 15.69 -10.12 -21.54
N TYR A 112 15.30 -9.42 -22.59
CA TYR A 112 14.36 -8.29 -22.51
C TYR A 112 12.89 -8.75 -22.45
N ASP A 113 12.65 -10.05 -22.60
CA ASP A 113 11.30 -10.60 -22.51
C ASP A 113 10.85 -10.60 -21.04
N GLY A 114 9.54 -10.42 -20.86
CA GLY A 114 8.93 -10.40 -19.55
C GLY A 114 8.52 -11.82 -19.13
N GLU A 115 8.93 -12.22 -17.94
CA GLU A 115 8.54 -13.51 -17.35
C GLU A 115 7.42 -13.34 -16.33
N GLN A 116 6.40 -14.18 -16.41
CA GLN A 116 5.30 -14.13 -15.46
C GLN A 116 5.72 -14.72 -14.12
N ILE A 117 5.70 -13.90 -13.06
CA ILE A 117 6.13 -14.31 -11.71
C ILE A 117 4.97 -14.50 -10.73
N PHE A 118 3.77 -14.01 -11.08
CA PHE A 118 2.59 -14.09 -10.23
C PHE A 118 1.31 -14.00 -11.06
N GLU A 119 0.26 -14.67 -10.62
CA GLU A 119 -1.05 -14.66 -11.28
C GLU A 119 -2.17 -14.90 -10.26
N THR A 120 -3.26 -14.12 -10.38
CA THR A 120 -4.54 -14.34 -9.69
C THR A 120 -5.66 -14.42 -10.73
N GLU A 121 -6.91 -14.57 -10.30
CA GLU A 121 -8.08 -14.47 -11.18
C GLU A 121 -8.16 -13.12 -11.91
N THR A 122 -7.70 -12.03 -11.29
CA THR A 122 -7.89 -10.66 -11.77
C THR A 122 -6.62 -9.99 -12.26
N MET A 123 -5.44 -10.45 -11.85
CA MET A 123 -4.17 -9.79 -12.16
C MET A 123 -3.05 -10.79 -12.52
N ARG A 124 -2.00 -10.28 -13.15
CA ARG A 124 -0.73 -10.99 -13.34
C ARG A 124 0.44 -10.02 -13.14
N ALA A 125 1.56 -10.50 -12.64
CA ALA A 125 2.79 -9.72 -12.57
C ALA A 125 3.85 -10.32 -13.50
N VAL A 126 4.49 -9.45 -14.27
CA VAL A 126 5.52 -9.81 -15.24
C VAL A 126 6.82 -9.08 -14.86
N ALA A 127 7.90 -9.83 -14.72
CA ALA A 127 9.23 -9.33 -14.39
C ALA A 127 10.07 -9.18 -15.66
N PHE A 128 10.65 -8.00 -15.85
CA PHE A 128 11.57 -7.66 -16.93
C PHE A 128 12.96 -7.47 -16.33
N PHE A 129 13.82 -8.48 -16.46
CA PHE A 129 15.10 -8.54 -15.75
C PHE A 129 16.11 -7.47 -16.24
N LYS A 130 16.23 -7.29 -17.57
CA LYS A 130 17.09 -6.26 -18.17
C LYS A 130 16.61 -4.84 -17.84
N ASP A 131 15.30 -4.62 -17.80
CA ASP A 131 14.69 -3.32 -17.50
C ASP A 131 14.58 -3.03 -15.99
N LYS A 132 15.04 -3.98 -15.16
CA LYS A 132 15.03 -3.93 -13.70
C LYS A 132 13.66 -3.52 -13.16
N SER A 133 12.60 -4.14 -13.70
CA SER A 133 11.24 -3.79 -13.31
C SER A 133 10.25 -4.94 -13.28
N ILE A 134 9.24 -4.80 -12.44
CA ILE A 134 8.08 -5.68 -12.36
C ILE A 134 6.86 -4.85 -12.73
N LEU A 135 6.08 -5.32 -13.70
CA LEU A 135 4.83 -4.71 -14.12
C LEU A 135 3.64 -5.54 -13.64
N LEU A 136 2.74 -4.89 -12.91
CA LEU A 136 1.44 -5.44 -12.58
C LEU A 136 0.43 -5.13 -13.69
N MET A 137 -0.26 -6.16 -14.18
CA MET A 137 -1.26 -6.06 -15.23
C MET A 137 -2.59 -6.65 -14.75
N MET A 138 -3.67 -5.88 -14.91
CA MET A 138 -5.03 -6.41 -14.76
C MET A 138 -5.38 -7.28 -15.97
N LYS A 139 -6.10 -8.37 -15.72
CA LYS A 139 -6.57 -9.29 -16.76
C LYS A 139 -7.83 -8.79 -17.45
N ASP A 140 -8.64 -7.96 -16.79
CA ASP A 140 -9.82 -7.37 -17.39
C ASP A 140 -9.41 -6.21 -18.32
N ARG A 141 -10.04 -6.13 -19.50
CA ARG A 141 -9.79 -5.07 -20.48
C ARG A 141 -10.61 -3.80 -20.20
N SER A 142 -11.29 -3.71 -19.05
CA SER A 142 -12.42 -2.80 -18.82
C SER A 142 -12.11 -1.50 -18.08
N SER A 143 -10.91 -1.26 -17.59
CA SER A 143 -10.58 0.05 -17.01
C SER A 143 -9.12 0.39 -17.26
N SER A 144 -8.84 1.69 -17.31
CA SER A 144 -7.52 2.29 -17.48
C SER A 144 -6.42 1.44 -16.86
N ILE A 145 -5.54 0.86 -17.68
CA ILE A 145 -4.48 -0.05 -17.21
C ILE A 145 -3.56 0.74 -16.27
N HIS A 146 -3.77 0.61 -14.96
CA HIS A 146 -2.91 1.20 -13.94
C HIS A 146 -1.71 0.28 -13.76
N TYR A 147 -0.70 0.47 -14.62
CA TYR A 147 0.60 -0.17 -14.44
C TYR A 147 1.23 0.33 -13.15
N ARG A 148 1.34 -0.53 -12.15
CA ARG A 148 2.26 -0.29 -11.03
C ARG A 148 3.60 -0.89 -11.40
N ARG A 149 4.61 -0.03 -11.51
CA ARG A 149 6.00 -0.43 -11.75
C ARG A 149 6.71 -0.55 -10.41
N HIS A 150 7.23 -1.73 -10.13
CA HIS A 150 8.17 -1.95 -9.03
C HIS A 150 9.58 -2.12 -9.59
N THR A 151 10.60 -1.78 -8.80
CA THR A 151 12.00 -2.03 -9.15
C THR A 151 12.34 -3.51 -8.97
N LEU A 152 13.32 -3.99 -9.73
CA LEU A 152 13.88 -5.33 -9.64
C LEU A 152 15.41 -5.25 -9.69
N ASN A 153 16.01 -4.61 -8.69
CA ASN A 153 17.47 -4.51 -8.60
C ASN A 153 18.08 -5.64 -7.76
N SER A 154 17.26 -6.32 -6.96
CA SER A 154 17.73 -7.31 -6.00
C SER A 154 16.68 -8.39 -5.72
N VAL A 155 17.12 -9.48 -5.08
CA VAL A 155 16.22 -10.51 -4.52
C VAL A 155 15.25 -9.91 -3.50
N TYR A 156 15.71 -8.93 -2.72
CA TYR A 156 14.87 -8.21 -1.77
C TYR A 156 13.73 -7.46 -2.46
N ASP A 157 14.02 -6.74 -3.55
CA ASP A 157 13.00 -6.02 -4.32
C ASP A 157 11.92 -6.97 -4.84
N LEU A 158 12.33 -8.16 -5.29
CA LEU A 158 11.42 -9.21 -5.75
C LEU A 158 10.60 -9.80 -4.59
N ALA A 159 11.23 -10.12 -3.47
CA ALA A 159 10.54 -10.63 -2.28
C ALA A 159 9.51 -9.62 -1.76
N HIS A 160 9.90 -8.35 -1.70
CA HIS A 160 9.02 -7.23 -1.40
C HIS A 160 7.84 -7.18 -2.38
N ALA A 161 8.10 -7.21 -3.69
CA ALA A 161 7.02 -7.24 -4.69
C ALA A 161 6.07 -8.44 -4.48
N LEU A 162 6.57 -9.64 -4.18
CA LEU A 162 5.74 -10.81 -3.91
C LEU A 162 4.81 -10.61 -2.69
N VAL A 163 5.32 -10.06 -1.59
CA VAL A 163 4.50 -9.71 -0.42
C VAL A 163 3.39 -8.75 -0.83
N PHE A 164 3.72 -7.69 -1.55
CA PHE A 164 2.72 -6.74 -2.03
C PHE A 164 1.69 -7.43 -2.93
N LEU A 165 2.10 -8.24 -3.90
CA LEU A 165 1.20 -8.94 -4.82
C LEU A 165 0.20 -9.85 -4.09
N GLU A 166 0.63 -10.52 -3.03
CA GLU A 166 -0.24 -11.36 -2.20
C GLU A 166 -1.22 -10.52 -1.37
N THR A 167 -0.77 -9.39 -0.81
CA THR A 167 -1.67 -8.43 -0.17
C THR A 167 -2.61 -7.76 -1.19
N ILE A 168 -2.22 -7.67 -2.47
CA ILE A 168 -3.06 -7.15 -3.54
C ILE A 168 -4.21 -8.06 -3.94
N GLY A 169 -4.09 -9.37 -3.72
CA GLY A 169 -5.23 -10.28 -3.76
C GLY A 169 -6.34 -9.95 -2.75
N HIS A 170 -6.06 -9.09 -1.74
CA HIS A 170 -7.04 -8.58 -0.77
C HIS A 170 -7.48 -7.14 -1.03
N PHE A 171 -6.83 -6.39 -1.92
CA PHE A 171 -7.32 -5.06 -2.32
C PHE A 171 -8.59 -5.27 -3.13
N GLY A 172 -9.69 -4.70 -2.66
CA GLY A 172 -10.94 -4.65 -3.42
C GLY A 172 -10.66 -4.09 -4.82
N LYS A 173 -11.49 -4.49 -5.79
CA LYS A 173 -11.46 -3.96 -7.16
C LYS A 173 -11.03 -2.48 -7.16
N LEU A 174 -9.88 -2.20 -7.79
CA LEU A 174 -9.56 -0.85 -8.25
C LEU A 174 -10.64 -0.38 -9.22
#